data_AF-A0A1Y3EQX1-F1
#
_entry.id   AF-A0A1Y3EQX1-F1
#
_cell.length_a   1.000
_cell.length_b   1.000
_cell.length_c   1.000
_cell.angle_alpha   90.00
_cell.angle_beta   90.00
_cell.angle_gamma   90.00
#
_symmetry.space_group_name_H-M   'P 1'
#
loop_
_entity.id
_entity.type
_entity.pdbx_description
1 polymer ?
#
loop_
_entity_poly.entity_id
_entity_poly.type
_entity_poly.pdbx_seq_one_letter_code
_entity_poly.pdbx_strand_id
1 'polypeptide(L)'
;MQKSNAMQIIVLVVVMKILQFQGQAFSSLHRKNNATPALQLWFLLPTKLFTMFSLTVDYDKFESGLKVTASRAASAASKRAEEVRLAQNDIAALLAQKRVEKAKMLAENSILQEYYYEIFNLVEVMCLTLLEHIDEFRNDEDLRTKARVEQAVHSLIWATPRMIHELPSLKIIAEQMLLRFGKQYFDVCLSNKSNKVNEVMLYRLAPPTFKTATLIR
;
A
#
# COMPACT_ATOMS: atom_id res chain seq x y z
N MET A 1 -14.61 16.75 27.76
CA MET A 1 -13.51 15.76 27.80
C MET A 1 -13.75 14.57 28.75
N GLN A 2 -14.99 14.17 29.09
CA GLN A 2 -15.23 13.14 30.13
C GLN A 2 -15.93 11.86 29.64
N LYS A 3 -16.49 11.85 28.41
CA LYS A 3 -17.19 10.67 27.85
C LYS A 3 -16.26 9.64 27.17
N SER A 4 -15.07 10.04 26.70
CA SER A 4 -14.12 9.14 26.01
C SER A 4 -13.49 8.11 26.95
N ASN A 5 -13.14 8.52 28.18
CA ASN A 5 -12.53 7.62 29.17
C ASN A 5 -13.50 6.55 29.69
N ALA A 6 -14.79 6.88 29.83
CA ALA A 6 -15.80 5.92 30.28
C ALA A 6 -15.99 4.77 29.29
N MET A 7 -15.98 5.08 27.98
CA MET A 7 -16.13 4.07 26.93
C MET A 7 -14.89 3.18 26.79
N GLN A 8 -13.68 3.75 26.96
CA GLN A 8 -12.44 2.96 26.97
C GLN A 8 -12.36 2.02 28.18
N ILE A 9 -12.79 2.47 29.36
CA ILE A 9 -12.82 1.62 30.57
C ILE A 9 -13.83 0.48 30.41
N ILE A 10 -15.01 0.74 29.84
CA ILE A 10 -16.02 -0.31 29.60
C ILE A 10 -15.49 -1.36 28.61
N VAL A 11 -14.83 -0.95 27.53
CA VAL A 11 -14.25 -1.88 26.55
C VAL A 11 -13.14 -2.71 27.19
N LEU A 12 -12.25 -2.12 27.99
CA LEU A 12 -11.19 -2.85 28.68
C LEU A 12 -11.74 -3.88 29.68
N VAL A 13 -12.78 -3.50 30.43
CA VAL A 13 -13.46 -4.38 31.40
C VAL A 13 -14.16 -5.55 30.71
N VAL A 14 -14.80 -5.31 29.55
CA VAL A 14 -15.45 -6.38 28.76
C VAL A 14 -14.40 -7.33 28.17
N VAL A 15 -13.30 -6.82 27.63
CA VAL A 15 -12.20 -7.64 27.09
C VAL A 15 -11.53 -8.49 28.17
N MET A 16 -11.26 -7.92 29.36
CA MET A 16 -10.71 -8.68 30.49
C MET A 16 -11.68 -9.76 31.01
N LYS A 17 -12.99 -9.49 31.02
CA LYS A 17 -14.01 -10.50 31.41
C LYS A 17 -14.10 -11.65 30.41
N ILE A 18 -13.98 -11.36 29.12
CA ILE A 18 -13.96 -12.38 28.06
C ILE A 18 -12.71 -13.26 28.19
N LEU A 19 -11.54 -12.67 28.46
CA LEU A 19 -10.29 -13.41 28.68
C LEU A 19 -10.34 -14.29 29.95
N GLN A 20 -10.94 -13.81 31.04
CA GLN A 20 -11.13 -14.62 32.25
C GLN A 20 -12.11 -15.78 32.05
N PHE A 21 -13.17 -15.58 31.24
CA PHE A 21 -14.15 -16.63 30.94
C PHE A 21 -13.54 -17.75 30.09
N GLN A 22 -12.63 -17.42 29.17
CA GLN A 22 -11.86 -18.41 28.40
C GLN A 22 -10.86 -19.19 29.28
N GLY A 23 -10.32 -18.57 30.34
CA GLY A 23 -9.44 -19.25 31.30
C GLY A 23 -10.13 -20.30 32.17
N GLN A 24 -11.41 -20.11 32.52
CA GLN A 24 -12.18 -21.08 33.31
C GLN A 24 -12.74 -22.24 32.46
N ALA A 25 -13.04 -22.01 31.18
CA ALA A 25 -13.43 -23.08 30.27
C ALA A 25 -12.29 -24.08 30.00
N PHE A 26 -11.03 -23.61 30.09
CA PHE A 26 -9.85 -24.42 29.83
C PHE A 26 -9.46 -25.33 31.02
N SER A 27 -9.70 -24.90 32.26
CA SER A 27 -9.39 -25.71 33.46
C SER A 27 -10.34 -26.89 33.68
N SER A 28 -11.58 -26.80 33.18
CA SER A 28 -12.57 -27.89 33.25
C SER A 28 -12.33 -29.01 32.22
N LEU A 29 -11.48 -28.80 31.21
CA LEU A 29 -11.27 -29.74 30.10
C LEU A 29 -10.03 -30.63 30.27
N HIS A 30 -9.28 -30.50 31.38
CA HIS A 30 -8.02 -31.22 31.60
C HIS A 30 -8.14 -32.50 32.45
N ARG A 31 -9.36 -32.93 32.82
CA ARG A 31 -9.57 -34.10 33.70
C ARG A 31 -9.95 -35.39 32.99
N LYS A 32 -10.22 -35.38 31.69
CA LYS A 32 -10.59 -36.59 30.96
C LYS A 32 -9.84 -36.68 29.64
N ASN A 33 -8.97 -37.69 29.60
CA ASN A 33 -8.48 -38.43 28.45
C ASN A 33 -7.15 -37.96 27.84
N ASN A 34 -6.19 -38.84 28.02
CA ASN A 34 -4.90 -38.91 27.35
C ASN A 34 -5.12 -39.21 25.86
N ALA A 35 -5.06 -38.18 25.01
CA ALA A 35 -4.63 -38.30 23.62
C ALA A 35 -4.38 -36.89 23.08
N THR A 36 -3.22 -36.72 22.48
CA THR A 36 -2.65 -35.54 21.83
C THR A 36 -3.67 -34.72 21.02
N PRO A 37 -3.78 -33.40 21.26
CA PRO A 37 -4.35 -32.47 20.28
C PRO A 37 -3.51 -31.20 20.11
N ALA A 38 -2.18 -31.27 20.22
CA ALA A 38 -1.31 -30.10 20.04
C ALA A 38 -1.14 -29.62 18.59
N LEU A 39 -1.75 -30.31 17.60
CA LEU A 39 -1.61 -29.97 16.18
C LEU A 39 -2.91 -29.60 15.45
N GLN A 40 -4.07 -29.56 16.14
CA GLN A 40 -5.34 -29.23 15.48
C GLN A 40 -6.00 -27.92 15.95
N LEU A 41 -5.43 -27.20 16.91
CA LEU A 41 -5.96 -25.89 17.35
C LEU A 41 -5.22 -24.66 16.78
N TRP A 42 -4.18 -24.84 15.97
CA TRP A 42 -3.51 -23.72 15.28
C TRP A 42 -4.25 -23.26 14.01
N PHE A 43 -5.26 -24.01 13.56
CA PHE A 43 -6.05 -23.69 12.36
C PHE A 43 -7.29 -22.80 12.60
N LEU A 44 -7.53 -22.36 13.85
CA LEU A 44 -8.70 -21.54 14.22
C LEU A 44 -8.33 -20.33 15.09
N LEU A 45 -7.10 -19.82 14.97
CA LEU A 45 -6.84 -18.44 15.37
C LEU A 45 -7.59 -17.54 14.39
N PRO A 46 -8.56 -16.71 14.85
CA PRO A 46 -9.27 -15.84 13.94
C PRO A 46 -8.26 -14.86 13.35
N THR A 47 -8.06 -14.95 12.03
CA THR A 47 -7.41 -13.93 11.20
C THR A 47 -8.08 -12.55 11.31
N LYS A 48 -9.20 -12.46 12.06
CA LYS A 48 -9.85 -11.22 12.50
C LYS A 48 -9.25 -10.58 13.75
N LEU A 49 -8.30 -11.18 14.48
CA LEU A 49 -7.70 -10.49 15.63
C LEU A 49 -6.74 -9.37 15.23
N PHE A 50 -6.36 -9.27 13.95
CA PHE A 50 -5.59 -8.15 13.42
C PHE A 50 -6.43 -6.88 13.17
N THR A 51 -7.76 -6.93 13.34
CA THR A 51 -8.63 -5.74 13.26
C THR A 51 -8.70 -4.95 14.57
N MET A 52 -7.91 -5.33 15.58
CA MET A 52 -8.08 -4.83 16.94
C MET A 52 -6.91 -3.93 17.37
N PHE A 53 -6.81 -2.72 16.81
CA PHE A 53 -6.18 -1.55 17.46
C PHE A 53 -6.61 -0.28 16.70
N SER A 54 -7.54 0.46 17.33
CA SER A 54 -8.25 1.65 16.84
C SER A 54 -9.21 1.42 15.65
N LEU A 55 -10.51 1.43 15.93
CA LEU A 55 -11.59 1.44 14.92
C LEU A 55 -11.79 2.82 14.26
N THR A 56 -10.98 3.80 14.64
CA THR A 56 -11.06 5.18 14.16
C THR A 56 -9.81 5.53 13.38
N VAL A 57 -9.98 6.40 12.39
CA VAL A 57 -8.88 6.95 11.59
C VAL A 57 -7.94 7.73 12.50
N ASP A 58 -6.63 7.46 12.37
CA ASP A 58 -5.58 8.23 13.01
C ASP A 58 -4.95 9.16 11.95
N TYR A 59 -5.36 10.43 12.00
CA TYR A 59 -4.94 11.43 11.03
C TYR A 59 -3.46 11.83 11.18
N ASP A 60 -2.88 11.73 12.38
CA ASP A 60 -1.45 12.02 12.59
C ASP A 60 -0.59 10.90 11.99
N LYS A 61 -1.03 9.65 12.15
CA LYS A 61 -0.43 8.49 11.48
C LYS A 61 -0.58 8.57 9.96
N PHE A 62 -1.75 9.01 9.47
CA PHE A 62 -1.99 9.22 8.04
C PHE A 62 -1.06 10.28 7.46
N GLU A 63 -0.98 11.45 8.09
CA GLU A 63 -0.13 12.57 7.66
C GLU A 63 1.36 12.19 7.68
N SER A 64 1.83 11.56 8.74
CA SER A 64 3.20 11.04 8.82
C SER A 64 3.47 9.99 7.74
N GLY A 65 2.52 9.08 7.50
CA GLY A 65 2.61 8.07 6.44
C GLY A 65 2.73 8.67 5.04
N LEU A 66 1.96 9.74 4.76
CA LEU A 66 2.04 10.48 3.51
C LEU A 66 3.40 11.17 3.34
N LYS A 67 3.89 11.88 4.36
CA LYS A 67 5.21 12.55 4.33
C LYS A 67 6.35 11.58 4.07
N VAL A 68 6.36 10.45 4.78
CA VAL A 68 7.37 9.39 4.60
C VAL A 68 7.29 8.78 3.21
N THR A 69 6.07 8.52 2.70
CA THR A 69 5.89 7.93 1.38
C THR A 69 6.33 8.88 0.27
N ALA A 70 5.98 10.18 0.36
CA ALA A 70 6.42 11.19 -0.59
C ALA A 70 7.96 11.27 -0.63
N SER A 71 8.62 11.36 0.52
CA SER A 71 10.09 11.42 0.59
C SER A 71 10.77 10.16 0.02
N ARG A 72 10.22 8.98 0.32
CA ARG A 72 10.73 7.70 -0.23
C ARG A 72 10.51 7.60 -1.73
N ALA A 73 9.35 8.02 -2.22
CA ALA A 73 9.03 8.04 -3.64
C ALA A 73 9.98 8.97 -4.40
N ALA A 74 10.24 10.18 -3.90
CA ALA A 74 11.19 11.13 -4.46
C ALA A 74 12.62 10.56 -4.55
N SER A 75 13.06 9.91 -3.47
CA SER A 75 14.38 9.26 -3.42
C SER A 75 14.48 8.08 -4.38
N ALA A 76 13.43 7.26 -4.46
CA ALA A 76 13.35 6.13 -5.38
C ALA A 76 13.36 6.60 -6.84
N ALA A 77 12.60 7.64 -7.18
CA ALA A 77 12.59 8.24 -8.50
C ALA A 77 14.00 8.75 -8.87
N SER A 78 14.63 9.53 -8.00
CA SER A 78 15.99 10.04 -8.22
C SER A 78 17.01 8.93 -8.46
N LYS A 79 16.90 7.82 -7.71
CA LYS A 79 17.73 6.63 -7.92
C LYS A 79 17.49 5.99 -9.30
N ARG A 80 16.23 5.82 -9.73
CA ARG A 80 15.91 5.25 -11.06
C ARG A 80 16.40 6.15 -12.19
N ALA A 81 16.29 7.47 -12.05
CA ALA A 81 16.82 8.41 -13.04
C ALA A 81 18.34 8.26 -13.23
N GLU A 82 19.09 8.11 -12.14
CA GLU A 82 20.54 7.87 -12.22
C GLU A 82 20.87 6.48 -12.81
N GLU A 83 20.13 5.44 -12.44
CA GLU A 83 20.30 4.09 -13.02
C GLU A 83 20.09 4.10 -14.54
N VAL A 84 19.08 4.84 -15.04
CA VAL A 84 18.84 5.02 -16.48
C VAL A 84 20.00 5.76 -17.15
N ARG A 85 20.48 6.85 -16.54
CA ARG A 85 21.61 7.63 -17.07
C ARG A 85 22.88 6.80 -17.18
N LEU A 86 23.17 5.96 -16.18
CA LEU A 86 24.32 5.05 -16.21
C LEU A 86 24.13 3.97 -17.28
N ALA A 87 22.93 3.38 -17.35
CA ALA A 87 22.61 2.36 -18.35
C ALA A 87 22.82 2.87 -19.79
N GLN A 88 22.50 4.15 -20.08
CA GLN A 88 22.75 4.75 -21.40
C GLN A 88 24.23 4.72 -21.80
N ASN A 89 25.14 5.02 -20.86
CA ASN A 89 26.59 4.97 -21.11
C ASN A 89 27.06 3.53 -21.33
N ASP A 90 26.55 2.59 -20.54
CA ASP A 90 26.89 1.16 -20.64
C ASP A 90 26.38 0.55 -21.96
N ILE A 91 25.17 0.94 -22.40
CA ILE A 91 24.60 0.55 -23.70
C ILE A 91 25.52 1.02 -24.83
N ALA A 92 25.96 2.29 -24.80
CA ALA A 92 26.87 2.82 -25.81
C ALA A 92 28.21 2.04 -25.85
N ALA A 93 28.77 1.71 -24.69
CA ALA A 93 29.99 0.91 -24.59
C ALA A 93 29.81 -0.52 -25.13
N LEU A 94 28.68 -1.17 -24.85
CA LEU A 94 28.36 -2.51 -25.36
C LEU A 94 28.17 -2.53 -26.88
N LEU A 95 27.56 -1.48 -27.45
CA LEU A 95 27.41 -1.33 -28.90
C LEU A 95 28.76 -1.14 -29.60
N ALA A 96 29.69 -0.36 -29.01
CA ALA A 96 31.05 -0.23 -29.53
C ALA A 96 31.81 -1.57 -29.54
N GLN A 97 31.53 -2.45 -28.57
CA GLN A 97 32.07 -3.82 -28.50
C GLN A 97 31.32 -4.83 -29.39
N LYS A 98 30.32 -4.39 -30.18
CA LYS A 98 29.45 -5.25 -31.02
C LYS A 98 28.66 -6.31 -30.23
N ARG A 99 28.42 -6.09 -28.93
CA ARG A 99 27.67 -7.01 -28.05
C ARG A 99 26.17 -6.67 -28.01
N VAL A 100 25.51 -6.80 -29.15
CA VAL A 100 24.14 -6.31 -29.38
C VAL A 100 23.11 -6.93 -28.43
N GLU A 101 23.14 -8.24 -28.21
CA GLU A 101 22.15 -8.91 -27.34
C GLU A 101 22.19 -8.41 -25.90
N LYS A 102 23.38 -8.15 -25.36
CA LYS A 102 23.53 -7.60 -24.00
C LYS A 102 23.08 -6.13 -23.95
N ALA A 103 23.40 -5.35 -24.99
CA ALA A 103 22.96 -3.96 -25.09
C ALA A 103 21.42 -3.87 -25.14
N LYS A 104 20.79 -4.77 -25.89
CA LYS A 104 19.33 -4.85 -26.00
C LYS A 104 18.66 -5.21 -24.67
N MET A 105 19.14 -6.24 -23.98
CA MET A 105 18.63 -6.59 -22.64
C MET A 105 18.74 -5.40 -21.67
N LEU A 106 19.86 -4.67 -21.71
CA LEU A 106 20.06 -3.51 -20.85
C LEU A 106 19.14 -2.33 -21.25
N ALA A 107 18.90 -2.12 -22.54
CA ALA A 107 17.95 -1.12 -23.03
C ALA A 107 16.51 -1.42 -22.61
N GLU A 108 16.07 -2.67 -22.73
CA GLU A 108 14.75 -3.11 -22.25
C GLU A 108 14.60 -2.85 -20.75
N ASN A 109 15.61 -3.19 -19.94
CA ASN A 109 15.60 -2.88 -18.51
C ASN A 109 15.62 -1.35 -18.24
N SER A 110 16.38 -0.57 -19.00
CA SER A 110 16.42 0.90 -18.85
C SER A 110 15.04 1.52 -19.06
N ILE A 111 14.32 1.09 -20.10
CA ILE A 111 12.95 1.59 -20.36
C ILE A 111 12.01 1.23 -19.21
N LEU A 112 12.14 0.02 -18.63
CA LEU A 112 11.37 -0.33 -17.44
C LEU A 112 11.70 0.59 -16.25
N GLN A 113 12.97 0.94 -16.04
CA GLN A 113 13.35 1.88 -14.98
C GLN A 113 12.80 3.29 -15.21
N GLU A 114 12.72 3.75 -16.46
CA GLU A 114 12.06 5.02 -16.81
C GLU A 114 10.55 4.99 -16.46
N TYR A 115 9.88 3.86 -16.70
CA TYR A 115 8.48 3.71 -16.28
C TYR A 115 8.35 3.77 -14.77
N TYR A 116 9.21 3.08 -14.03
CA TYR A 116 9.20 3.17 -12.56
C TYR A 116 9.51 4.57 -12.06
N TYR A 117 10.43 5.30 -12.68
CA TYR A 117 10.70 6.71 -12.37
C TYR A 117 9.42 7.57 -12.48
N GLU A 118 8.71 7.46 -13.59
CA GLU A 118 7.44 8.18 -13.82
C GLU A 118 6.39 7.81 -12.76
N ILE A 119 6.27 6.52 -12.44
CA ILE A 119 5.35 6.03 -11.41
C ILE A 119 5.69 6.57 -10.01
N PHE A 120 6.96 6.59 -9.63
CA PHE A 120 7.38 7.09 -8.32
C PHE A 120 7.09 8.60 -8.17
N ASN A 121 7.36 9.39 -9.22
CA ASN A 121 6.99 10.81 -9.23
C ASN A 121 5.48 11.01 -9.09
N LEU A 122 4.67 10.20 -9.77
CA LEU A 122 3.21 10.26 -9.65
C LEU A 122 2.75 9.96 -8.22
N VAL A 123 3.32 8.94 -7.57
CA VAL A 123 3.03 8.62 -6.16
C VAL A 123 3.38 9.79 -5.25
N GLU A 124 4.56 10.41 -5.43
CA GLU A 124 4.97 11.58 -4.66
C GLU A 124 3.95 12.72 -4.79
N VAL A 125 3.62 13.12 -6.03
CA VAL A 125 2.68 14.22 -6.29
C VAL A 125 1.30 13.93 -5.70
N MET A 126 0.84 12.68 -5.77
CA MET A 126 -0.43 12.28 -5.16
C MET A 126 -0.38 12.36 -3.63
N CYS A 127 0.71 11.91 -3.00
CA CYS A 127 0.89 12.05 -1.55
C CYS A 127 0.92 13.52 -1.11
N LEU A 128 1.61 14.38 -1.85
CA LEU A 128 1.65 15.83 -1.59
C LEU A 128 0.27 16.48 -1.76
N THR A 129 -0.47 16.10 -2.82
CA THR A 129 -1.85 16.57 -3.03
C THR A 129 -2.75 16.20 -1.84
N LEU A 130 -2.61 15.01 -1.27
CA LEU A 130 -3.39 14.61 -0.09
C LEU A 130 -2.96 15.35 1.18
N LEU A 131 -1.67 15.66 1.32
CA LEU A 131 -1.16 16.46 2.43
C LEU A 131 -1.70 17.89 2.41
N GLU A 132 -1.83 18.50 1.23
CA GLU A 132 -2.46 19.83 1.09
C GLU A 132 -3.92 19.87 1.59
N HIS A 133 -4.60 18.73 1.59
CA HIS A 133 -6.01 18.61 1.98
C HIS A 133 -6.19 17.91 3.33
N ILE A 134 -5.14 17.79 4.16
CA ILE A 134 -5.19 17.02 5.41
C ILE A 134 -6.21 17.58 6.42
N ASP A 135 -6.41 18.89 6.45
CA ASP A 135 -7.38 19.53 7.34
C ASP A 135 -8.82 19.17 6.97
N GLU A 136 -9.11 19.08 5.67
CA GLU A 136 -10.42 18.64 5.17
C GLU A 136 -10.67 17.16 5.49
N PHE A 137 -9.63 16.33 5.46
CA PHE A 137 -9.71 14.95 5.95
C PHE A 137 -10.09 14.92 7.44
N ARG A 138 -9.49 15.79 8.28
CA ARG A 138 -9.77 15.89 9.72
C ARG A 138 -11.19 16.42 10.01
N ASN A 139 -11.72 17.29 9.16
CA ASN A 139 -13.05 17.90 9.31
C ASN A 139 -14.20 17.06 8.71
N ASP A 140 -13.92 15.86 8.24
CA ASP A 140 -14.89 14.94 7.60
C ASP A 140 -15.62 15.52 6.37
N GLU A 141 -15.00 16.46 5.67
CA GLU A 141 -15.57 17.05 4.45
C GLU A 141 -15.72 16.00 3.32
N ASP A 142 -16.68 16.21 2.41
CA ASP A 142 -16.87 15.31 1.27
C ASP A 142 -15.84 15.58 0.16
N LEU A 143 -14.65 15.03 0.37
CA LEU A 143 -13.51 15.09 -0.54
C LEU A 143 -13.77 14.46 -1.91
N ARG A 144 -14.83 13.67 -2.07
CA ARG A 144 -15.22 13.07 -3.37
C ARG A 144 -15.72 14.12 -4.36
N THR A 145 -16.05 15.31 -3.90
CA THR A 145 -16.39 16.44 -4.78
C THR A 145 -15.17 16.99 -5.53
N LYS A 146 -13.96 16.75 -5.01
CA LYS A 146 -12.70 17.22 -5.60
C LYS A 146 -12.08 16.11 -6.44
N ALA A 147 -12.27 16.19 -7.77
CA ALA A 147 -11.78 15.19 -8.73
C ALA A 147 -10.28 14.84 -8.55
N ARG A 148 -9.44 15.84 -8.26
CA ARG A 148 -7.99 15.64 -8.06
C ARG A 148 -7.67 14.82 -6.81
N VAL A 149 -8.35 15.10 -5.69
CA VAL A 149 -8.18 14.37 -4.43
C VAL A 149 -8.73 12.95 -4.59
N GLU A 150 -9.91 12.82 -5.20
CA GLU A 150 -10.52 11.52 -5.45
C GLU A 150 -9.65 10.62 -6.34
N GLN A 151 -9.06 11.17 -7.41
CA GLN A 151 -8.12 10.44 -8.27
C GLN A 151 -6.87 10.01 -7.49
N ALA A 152 -6.31 10.88 -6.65
CA ALA A 152 -5.14 10.56 -5.82
C ALA A 152 -5.45 9.41 -4.85
N VAL A 153 -6.60 9.45 -4.17
CA VAL A 153 -7.06 8.37 -3.28
C VAL A 153 -7.21 7.05 -4.04
N HIS A 154 -7.93 7.05 -5.16
CA HIS A 154 -8.13 5.84 -5.97
C HIS A 154 -6.81 5.23 -6.43
N SER A 155 -5.93 6.08 -6.96
CA SER A 155 -4.66 5.65 -7.53
C SER A 155 -3.70 5.09 -6.48
N LEU A 156 -3.60 5.72 -5.29
CA LEU A 156 -2.76 5.23 -4.21
C LEU A 156 -3.26 3.91 -3.62
N ILE A 157 -4.57 3.75 -3.43
CA ILE A 157 -5.16 2.46 -2.99
C ILE A 157 -4.85 1.37 -4.02
N TRP A 158 -5.06 1.67 -5.30
CA TRP A 158 -4.78 0.72 -6.39
C TRP A 158 -3.29 0.36 -6.51
N ALA A 159 -2.40 1.33 -6.34
CA ALA A 159 -0.95 1.14 -6.42
C ALA A 159 -0.39 0.33 -5.24
N THR A 160 -1.01 0.43 -4.06
CA THR A 160 -0.52 -0.18 -2.80
C THR A 160 -0.07 -1.64 -2.96
N PRO A 161 -0.90 -2.61 -3.40
CA PRO A 161 -0.47 -4.00 -3.53
C PRO A 161 0.60 -4.22 -4.60
N ARG A 162 0.71 -3.32 -5.59
CA ARG A 162 1.64 -3.43 -6.73
C ARG A 162 3.02 -2.88 -6.40
N MET A 163 3.08 -1.93 -5.47
CA MET A 163 4.30 -1.19 -5.12
C MET A 163 4.76 -1.42 -3.68
N ILE A 164 4.11 -2.32 -2.93
CA ILE A 164 4.39 -2.50 -1.50
C ILE A 164 5.85 -2.90 -1.20
N HIS A 165 6.50 -3.60 -2.13
CA HIS A 165 7.90 -4.00 -1.99
C HIS A 165 8.86 -2.81 -2.06
N GLU A 166 8.58 -1.85 -2.94
CA GLU A 166 9.42 -0.65 -3.13
C GLU A 166 9.03 0.45 -2.13
N LEU A 167 7.75 0.58 -1.81
CA LEU A 167 7.19 1.58 -0.88
C LEU A 167 6.33 0.94 0.22
N PRO A 168 6.94 0.33 1.25
CA PRO A 168 6.19 -0.31 2.34
C PRO A 168 5.28 0.65 3.13
N SER A 169 5.60 1.95 3.13
CA SER A 169 4.81 2.98 3.82
C SER A 169 3.43 3.22 3.20
N LEU A 170 3.20 2.81 1.95
CA LEU A 170 1.87 2.84 1.32
C LEU A 170 0.85 2.02 2.10
N LYS A 171 1.28 0.96 2.80
CA LYS A 171 0.39 0.14 3.63
C LYS A 171 -0.33 0.97 4.68
N ILE A 172 0.40 1.87 5.34
CA ILE A 172 -0.16 2.72 6.40
C ILE A 172 -1.25 3.64 5.82
N ILE A 173 -0.97 4.25 4.66
CA ILE A 173 -1.91 5.13 3.95
C ILE A 173 -3.17 4.35 3.57
N ALA A 174 -3.02 3.17 2.97
CA ALA A 174 -4.15 2.33 2.56
C ALA A 174 -4.99 1.86 3.75
N GLU A 175 -4.37 1.48 4.87
CA GLU A 175 -5.09 1.12 6.10
C GLU A 175 -5.93 2.29 6.63
N GLN A 176 -5.38 3.51 6.67
CA GLN A 176 -6.13 4.68 7.12
C GLN A 176 -7.27 5.05 6.15
N MET A 177 -7.04 4.94 4.83
CA MET A 177 -8.08 5.15 3.82
C MET A 177 -9.20 4.10 3.92
N LEU A 178 -8.88 2.85 4.22
CA LEU A 178 -9.86 1.79 4.46
C LEU A 178 -10.76 2.13 5.65
N LEU A 179 -10.19 2.64 6.74
CA LEU A 179 -10.94 3.09 7.91
C LEU A 179 -11.83 4.30 7.59
N ARG A 180 -11.34 5.26 6.80
CA ARG A 180 -12.06 6.50 6.47
C ARG A 180 -13.25 6.31 5.52
N PHE A 181 -13.06 5.51 4.47
CA PHE A 181 -14.06 5.35 3.40
C PHE A 181 -14.83 4.04 3.49
N GLY A 182 -14.36 3.10 4.30
CA GLY A 182 -14.96 1.78 4.47
C GLY A 182 -14.58 0.80 3.36
N LYS A 183 -14.85 -0.49 3.64
CA LYS A 183 -14.42 -1.62 2.81
C LYS A 183 -14.99 -1.59 1.39
N GLN A 184 -16.27 -1.25 1.23
CA GLN A 184 -16.92 -1.27 -0.09
C GLN A 184 -16.26 -0.31 -1.07
N TYR A 185 -15.98 0.92 -0.63
CA TYR A 185 -15.27 1.91 -1.42
C TYR A 185 -13.83 1.46 -1.70
N PHE A 186 -13.14 0.96 -0.69
CA PHE A 186 -11.77 0.47 -0.83
C PHE A 186 -11.65 -0.65 -1.87
N ASP A 187 -12.57 -1.61 -1.89
CA ASP A 187 -12.60 -2.70 -2.86
C ASP A 187 -12.83 -2.19 -4.30
N VAL A 188 -13.67 -1.16 -4.47
CA VAL A 188 -13.89 -0.49 -5.77
C VAL A 188 -12.62 0.18 -6.26
N CYS A 189 -11.91 0.90 -5.39
CA CYS A 189 -10.62 1.52 -5.71
C CYS A 189 -9.56 0.47 -6.08
N LEU A 190 -9.45 -0.59 -5.28
CA LEU A 190 -8.46 -1.65 -5.47
C LEU A 190 -8.64 -2.39 -6.80
N SER A 191 -9.88 -2.61 -7.21
CA SER A 191 -10.25 -3.24 -8.47
C SER A 191 -10.33 -2.28 -9.66
N ASN A 192 -10.12 -0.97 -9.45
CA ASN A 192 -10.30 0.10 -10.43
C ASN A 192 -11.67 0.04 -11.15
N LYS A 193 -12.74 -0.41 -10.48
CA LYS A 193 -14.08 -0.50 -11.09
C LYS A 193 -14.69 0.86 -11.45
N SER A 194 -14.23 1.92 -10.79
CA SER A 194 -14.67 3.29 -11.03
C SER A 194 -13.91 3.99 -12.16
N ASN A 195 -12.85 3.38 -12.72
CA ASN A 195 -11.98 3.99 -13.73
C ASN A 195 -11.43 5.37 -13.34
N LYS A 196 -11.21 5.61 -12.05
CA LYS A 196 -10.68 6.88 -11.52
C LYS A 196 -9.18 6.85 -11.22
N VAL A 197 -8.52 5.70 -11.42
CA VAL A 197 -7.06 5.60 -11.28
C VAL A 197 -6.38 6.37 -12.42
N ASN A 198 -5.27 7.02 -12.12
CA ASN A 198 -4.47 7.74 -13.10
C ASN A 198 -4.06 6.84 -14.28
N GLU A 199 -4.31 7.29 -15.51
CA GLU A 199 -4.12 6.49 -16.73
C GLU A 199 -2.66 6.14 -16.99
N VAL A 200 -1.74 7.07 -16.74
CA VAL A 200 -0.29 6.82 -16.86
C VAL A 200 0.10 5.70 -15.90
N MET A 201 -0.40 5.77 -14.66
CA MET A 201 -0.14 4.74 -13.66
C MET A 201 -0.64 3.35 -14.10
N LEU A 202 -1.83 3.28 -14.71
CA LEU A 202 -2.36 2.03 -15.27
C LEU A 202 -1.50 1.49 -16.40
N TYR A 203 -1.11 2.34 -17.36
CA TYR A 203 -0.35 1.93 -18.54
C TYR A 203 1.08 1.48 -18.20
N ARG A 204 1.75 2.18 -17.28
CA ARG A 204 3.15 1.90 -16.93
C ARG A 204 3.32 0.74 -15.95
N LEU A 205 2.36 0.51 -15.04
CA LEU A 205 2.38 -0.65 -14.12
C LEU A 205 1.77 -1.92 -14.71
N ALA A 206 1.11 -1.84 -15.87
CA ALA A 206 0.74 -2.99 -16.68
C ALA A 206 1.78 -3.14 -17.80
N PRO A 207 2.98 -3.70 -17.52
CA PRO A 207 4.07 -3.68 -18.48
C PRO A 207 3.63 -4.34 -19.79
N PRO A 208 3.70 -3.63 -20.94
CA PRO A 208 3.61 -4.32 -22.21
C PRO A 208 4.76 -5.32 -22.27
N THR A 209 4.48 -6.59 -22.54
CA THR A 209 5.52 -7.52 -22.98
C THR A 209 6.24 -6.84 -24.13
N PHE A 210 7.53 -6.55 -24.02
CA PHE A 210 8.32 -6.04 -25.14
C PHE A 210 8.27 -7.11 -26.23
N LYS A 211 7.30 -6.99 -27.15
CA LYS A 211 7.29 -7.80 -28.35
C LYS A 211 8.47 -7.30 -29.15
N THR A 212 9.52 -8.12 -29.19
CA THR A 212 10.78 -7.93 -29.88
C THR A 212 10.64 -7.56 -31.38
N ALA A 213 9.42 -7.54 -31.91
CA ALA A 213 9.08 -7.36 -33.32
C ALA A 213 9.19 -5.92 -33.86
N THR A 214 9.31 -4.88 -33.02
CA THR A 214 9.23 -3.48 -33.52
C THR A 214 10.59 -2.78 -33.70
N LEU A 215 11.71 -3.39 -33.32
CA LEU A 215 13.05 -2.79 -33.51
C LEU A 215 13.77 -3.23 -34.79
N ILE A 216 13.06 -3.89 -35.72
CA ILE A 216 13.54 -4.22 -37.06
C ILE A 216 12.48 -3.80 -38.07
N ARG A 217 12.39 -2.49 -38.34
CA ARG A 217 11.83 -1.99 -39.59
C ARG A 217 12.34 -0.60 -39.93
#